data_AF-A0A9D8JCT5-F1
#
_entry.id   AF-A0A9D8JCT5-F1
#
_cell.length_a   1.000
_cell.length_b   1.000
_cell.length_c   1.000
_cell.angle_alpha   90.00
_cell.angle_beta   90.00
_cell.angle_gamma   90.00
#
_symmetry.space_group_name_H-M   'P 1'
#
loop_
_entity.id
_entity.type
_entity.pdbx_description
1 polymer ?
#
loop_
_entity_poly.entity_id
_entity_poly.type
_entity_poly.pdbx_seq_one_letter_code
_entity_poly.pdbx_strand_id
1 'polypeptide(L)' 'MKSPRKRLNDMIDRHGGVSKVARKVVTPQPSLSRLLNSASMPRHVTMYKIANALGLPETEIASEWSR' A
#
# COMPACT_ATOMS: atom_id res chain seq x y z
N MET A 1 -7.81 14.20 -10.55
CA MET A 1 -7.92 13.01 -9.68
C MET A 1 -6.51 12.52 -9.34
N LYS A 2 -6.13 12.32 -8.07
CA LYS A 2 -4.81 11.74 -7.74
C LYS A 2 -4.80 10.27 -8.18
N SER A 3 -3.68 9.76 -8.70
CA SER A 3 -3.59 8.35 -9.06
C SER A 3 -3.73 7.46 -7.81
N PRO A 4 -4.33 6.26 -7.92
CA PRO A 4 -4.52 5.34 -6.79
C PRO A 4 -3.20 5.04 -6.06
N ARG A 5 -2.12 4.95 -6.84
CA ARG A 5 -0.75 4.77 -6.37
C ARG A 5 -0.25 5.95 -5.53
N LYS A 6 -0.52 7.19 -5.95
CA LYS A 6 -0.11 8.39 -5.21
C LYS A 6 -0.81 8.44 -3.85
N ARG A 7 -2.10 8.11 -3.81
CA ARG A 7 -2.86 8.05 -2.54
C ARG A 7 -2.33 6.97 -1.60
N LEU A 8 -2.01 5.78 -2.11
CA LEU A 8 -1.39 4.72 -1.31
C LEU A 8 -0.03 5.14 -0.74
N ASN A 9 0.80 5.82 -1.53
CA ASN A 9 2.04 6.40 -1.03
C ASN A 9 1.77 7.46 0.06
N ASP A 10 0.84 8.39 -0.16
CA ASP A 10 0.44 9.40 0.83
C ASP A 10 -0.07 8.76 2.15
N MET A 11 -0.72 7.60 2.08
CA MET A 11 -1.15 6.84 3.27
C MET A 11 0.03 6.17 3.96
N ILE A 12 0.90 5.51 3.22
CA ILE A 12 2.10 4.86 3.77
C ILE A 12 3.00 5.88 4.47
N ASP A 13 3.20 7.05 3.86
CA ASP A 13 4.01 8.13 4.43
C ASP A 13 3.42 8.65 5.75
N ARG A 14 2.10 8.86 5.81
CA ARG A 14 1.39 9.24 7.05
C ARG A 14 1.55 8.22 8.18
N HIS A 15 1.78 6.95 7.86
CA HIS A 15 1.98 5.89 8.86
C HIS A 15 3.46 5.59 9.16
N GLY A 16 4.35 6.51 8.77
CA GLY A 16 5.79 6.48 9.05
C GLY A 16 6.64 5.89 7.93
N GLY A 17 6.13 5.90 6.71
CA GLY A 17 6.88 5.62 5.48
C GLY A 17 7.07 4.14 5.16
N VAL A 18 7.60 3.90 3.95
CA VAL A 18 7.74 2.57 3.36
C VAL A 18 8.53 1.59 4.23
N SER A 19 9.58 2.04 4.91
CA SER A 19 10.39 1.19 5.79
C SER A 19 9.60 0.68 7.00
N LYS A 20 8.77 1.53 7.62
CA LYS A 20 7.98 1.15 8.80
C LYS A 20 6.84 0.23 8.41
N VAL A 21 6.17 0.50 7.29
CA VAL A 21 5.11 -0.36 6.77
C VAL A 21 5.66 -1.71 6.33
N ALA A 22 6.80 -1.75 5.64
CA ALA A 22 7.47 -3.00 5.23
C ALA A 22 7.73 -3.94 6.41
N ARG A 23 8.18 -3.41 7.55
CA ARG A 23 8.36 -4.18 8.79
C ARG A 23 7.04 -4.73 9.32
N LYS A 24 5.98 -3.92 9.33
CA LYS A 24 4.65 -4.35 9.82
C LYS A 24 4.02 -5.43 8.95
N VAL A 25 4.16 -5.34 7.63
CA VAL A 25 3.61 -6.34 6.68
C VAL A 25 4.54 -7.54 6.48
N VAL A 26 5.66 -7.61 7.20
CA VAL A 26 6.68 -8.67 7.08
C VAL A 26 7.09 -8.88 5.63
N THR A 27 7.38 -7.78 4.92
CA THR A 27 7.81 -7.79 3.52
C THR A 27 9.11 -7.02 3.39
N PRO A 28 10.07 -7.47 2.57
CA PRO A 28 11.28 -6.68 2.32
C PRO A 28 10.93 -5.29 1.79
N GLN A 29 11.54 -4.25 2.34
CA GLN A 29 11.32 -2.88 1.88
C GLN A 29 11.50 -2.72 0.36
N PRO A 30 12.53 -3.30 -0.30
CA PRO A 30 12.65 -3.21 -1.76
C PRO A 30 11.45 -3.80 -2.51
N SER A 31 10.84 -4.86 -1.99
CA SER A 31 9.65 -5.47 -2.60
C SER A 31 8.44 -4.56 -2.47
N LEU A 32 8.24 -3.95 -1.31
CA LEU A 32 7.18 -2.96 -1.11
C LEU A 32 7.40 -1.72 -1.98
N SER A 33 8.63 -1.21 -2.07
CA SER A 33 8.98 -0.09 -2.96
C SER A 33 8.72 -0.42 -4.43
N ARG A 34 9.07 -1.64 -4.91
CA ARG A 34 8.75 -2.04 -6.28
C ARG A 34 7.24 -2.07 -6.51
N LEU A 35 6.47 -2.60 -5.56
CA LEU A 35 5.00 -2.62 -5.65
C LEU A 35 4.45 -1.19 -5.80
N LEU A 36 4.91 -0.26 -4.96
CA LEU A 36 4.46 1.14 -4.95
C LEU A 36 4.88 1.94 -6.18
N ASN A 37 5.87 1.46 -6.93
CA ASN A 37 6.31 2.08 -8.19
C ASN A 37 5.83 1.32 -9.43
N SER A 38 5.23 0.14 -9.27
CA SER A 38 4.74 -0.68 -10.37
C SER A 38 3.53 -0.05 -11.06
N ALA A 39 3.38 -0.32 -12.36
CA ALA A 39 2.16 -0.06 -13.11
C ALA A 39 1.12 -1.17 -12.95
N SER A 40 1.50 -2.31 -12.36
CA SER A 40 0.64 -3.48 -12.18
C SER A 40 -0.17 -3.40 -10.90
N MET A 41 -1.40 -3.93 -10.97
CA MET A 41 -2.30 -4.09 -9.83
C MET A 41 -1.69 -4.98 -8.73
N PRO A 42 -1.57 -4.51 -7.47
CA PRO A 42 -1.26 -5.37 -6.34
C PRO A 42 -2.31 -6.46 -6.19
N ARG A 43 -1.89 -7.68 -5.84
CA ARG A 43 -2.86 -8.72 -5.51
C ARG A 43 -3.67 -8.31 -4.27
N HIS A 44 -4.92 -8.73 -4.21
CA HIS A 44 -5.85 -8.43 -3.10
C HIS A 44 -5.23 -8.77 -1.73
N VAL A 45 -4.56 -9.93 -1.61
CA VAL A 45 -3.87 -10.35 -0.39
C VAL A 45 -2.81 -9.34 0.08
N THR A 46 -2.08 -8.71 -0.86
CA THR A 46 -1.08 -7.69 -0.53
C THR A 46 -1.76 -6.42 -0.04
N MET A 47 -2.86 -6.02 -0.67
CA MET A 47 -3.64 -4.85 -0.26
C MET A 47 -4.24 -5.05 1.14
N TYR A 48 -4.79 -6.23 1.41
CA TYR A 48 -5.28 -6.63 2.73
C TYR A 48 -4.20 -6.52 3.82
N LYS A 49 -3.00 -7.05 3.56
CA LYS A 49 -1.87 -6.95 4.50
C LYS A 49 -1.49 -5.51 4.78
N ILE A 50 -1.46 -4.65 3.76
CA ILE A 50 -1.16 -3.23 3.91
C ILE A 50 -2.28 -2.56 4.73
N ALA A 51 -3.55 -2.82 4.42
CA ALA A 51 -4.69 -2.26 5.15
C ALA A 51 -4.63 -2.60 6.64
N ASN A 52 -4.39 -3.87 6.97
CA ASN A 52 -4.18 -4.32 8.35
C ASN A 52 -2.99 -3.63 9.03
N ALA A 53 -1.86 -3.49 8.33
CA ALA A 53 -0.67 -2.83 8.90
C ALA A 53 -0.89 -1.33 9.16
N LEU A 54 -1.76 -0.70 8.39
CA LEU A 54 -2.16 0.69 8.54
C LEU A 54 -3.32 0.86 9.53
N GLY A 55 -4.05 -0.22 9.86
CA GLY A 55 -5.26 -0.16 10.69
C GLY A 55 -6.43 0.48 9.95
N LEU A 56 -6.52 0.27 8.63
CA LEU A 56 -7.50 0.89 7.75
C LEU A 56 -8.45 -0.16 7.16
N PRO A 57 -9.68 0.22 6.80
CA PRO A 57 -10.58 -0.65 6.06
C PRO A 57 -9.96 -1.06 4.72
N GLU A 58 -10.13 -2.33 4.32
CA GLU A 58 -9.62 -2.82 3.03
C GLU A 58 -10.21 -2.04 1.85
N THR A 59 -11.46 -1.58 1.97
CA THR A 59 -12.12 -0.73 0.97
C THR A 59 -11.38 0.58 0.74
N GLU A 60 -10.70 1.16 1.74
CA GLU A 60 -9.92 2.39 1.54
C GLU A 60 -8.68 2.18 0.67
N ILE A 61 -8.16 0.96 0.61
CA ILE A 61 -6.98 0.62 -0.20
C ILE A 61 -7.42 0.03 -1.54
N ALA A 62 -8.37 -0.91 -1.53
CA ALA A 62 -8.80 -1.69 -2.70
C ALA A 62 -9.66 -0.90 -3.69
N SER A 63 -10.64 -0.12 -3.21
CA SER A 63 -11.60 0.57 -4.08
C SER A 63 -10.97 1.65 -4.96
N GLU A 64 -9.81 2.16 -4.54
CA GLU A 64 -9.10 3.22 -5.26
C GLU A 64 -8.33 2.67 -6.45
N TRP A 65 -7.83 1.43 -6.40
CA TRP A 65 -7.02 0.84 -7.47
C TRP A 65 -7.82 0.19 -8.61
N SER A 66 -9.12 -0.08 -8.40
CA SER A 66 -10.02 -0.68 -9.39
C SER A 66 -10.77 0.34 -10.26
N ARG A 67 -10.45 1.64 -10.14
CA ARG A 67 -11.05 2.74 -10.91
C ARG A 67 -10.13 3.27 -11.99
#